data_AF-A0A961B471-F1
#
_entry.id   AF-A0A961B471-F1
#
_cell.length_a   1.000
_cell.length_b   1.000
_cell.length_c   1.000
_cell.angle_alpha   90.00
_cell.angle_beta   90.00
_cell.angle_gamma   90.00
#
_symmetry.space_group_name_H-M   'P 1'
#
loop_
_entity.id
_entity.type
_entity.pdbx_description
1 polymer ?
#
loop_
_entity_poly.entity_id
_entity_poly.type
_entity_poly.pdbx_seq_one_letter_code
_entity_poly.pdbx_strand_id
1 'polypeptide(L)'
;RPDRWPAGDPKAWMSVGNFGDVDGSWAKEFILDHRDDPDIRPFHELNFGKRPGEELYDLRKDPNQLNNVANDPAYDEARRDLRARVETWMRETGDPRVDPAYDEWDKFPYFGGSVVDEHGNLKPRRLPWADRLNAP
;
A
#
# COMPACT_ATOMS: atom_id res chain seq x y z
N ARG A 1 2.36 8.40 9.03
CA ARG A 1 2.95 9.02 7.81
C ARG A 1 2.00 8.79 6.63
N PRO A 2 0.86 9.50 6.58
CA PRO A 2 -0.19 9.28 5.56
C PRO A 2 0.19 9.82 4.16
N ASP A 3 1.29 10.55 4.08
CA ASP A 3 1.86 11.09 2.86
C ASP A 3 2.55 10.03 1.98
N ARG A 4 2.94 8.90 2.58
CA ARG A 4 3.56 7.75 1.89
C ARG A 4 2.55 6.98 1.05
N TRP A 5 3.06 6.25 0.07
CA TRP A 5 2.27 5.32 -0.72
C TRP A 5 2.22 3.97 -0.01
N PRO A 6 1.03 3.48 0.39
CA PRO A 6 0.89 2.24 1.17
C PRO A 6 1.20 0.99 0.34
N ALA A 7 1.10 1.10 -0.99
CA ALA A 7 1.39 0.04 -1.94
C ALA A 7 2.82 0.14 -2.52
N GLY A 8 3.67 0.97 -1.94
CA GLY A 8 4.99 1.30 -2.48
C GLY A 8 4.94 2.45 -3.49
N ASP A 9 6.10 2.94 -3.90
CA ASP A 9 6.19 4.12 -4.77
C ASP A 9 5.60 3.84 -6.17
N PRO A 10 4.80 4.76 -6.74
CA PRO A 10 4.19 4.61 -8.06
C PRO A 10 5.20 4.55 -9.22
N LYS A 11 6.46 4.95 -8.98
CA LYS A 11 7.55 5.04 -9.97
C LYS A 11 8.83 4.31 -9.55
N ALA A 12 8.92 3.76 -8.33
CA ALA A 12 10.14 3.06 -7.94
C ALA A 12 10.24 1.68 -8.60
N TRP A 13 11.40 1.43 -9.19
CA TRP A 13 11.67 0.25 -10.03
C TRP A 13 12.20 -0.98 -9.26
N MET A 14 12.33 -0.91 -7.94
CA MET A 14 12.78 -2.03 -7.10
C MET A 14 11.64 -3.05 -6.88
N SER A 15 11.97 -4.34 -6.73
CA SER A 15 11.01 -5.44 -6.59
C SER A 15 10.16 -5.72 -7.85
N VAL A 16 8.83 -5.68 -7.75
CA VAL A 16 7.83 -6.07 -8.77
C VAL A 16 7.31 -4.90 -9.63
N GLY A 17 8.09 -3.81 -9.72
CA GLY A 17 7.77 -2.60 -10.49
C GLY A 17 6.94 -1.58 -9.71
N ASN A 18 6.23 -0.69 -10.42
CA ASN A 18 5.35 0.34 -9.84
C ASN A 18 4.48 -0.24 -8.72
N PHE A 19 4.40 0.43 -7.58
CA PHE A 19 3.73 -0.09 -6.39
C PHE A 19 4.37 -1.45 -5.98
N GLY A 20 5.63 -1.38 -5.57
CA GLY A 20 6.50 -2.54 -5.33
C GLY A 20 6.08 -3.47 -4.20
N ASP A 21 5.10 -3.07 -3.37
CA ASP A 21 4.55 -3.89 -2.28
C ASP A 21 3.34 -4.74 -2.73
N VAL A 22 2.87 -4.55 -3.98
CA VAL A 22 1.82 -5.37 -4.59
C VAL A 22 2.44 -6.28 -5.63
N ASP A 23 2.36 -7.59 -5.43
CA ASP A 23 2.97 -8.57 -6.32
C ASP A 23 2.55 -8.44 -7.80
N GLY A 24 3.49 -8.73 -8.69
CA GLY A 24 3.27 -8.69 -10.14
C GLY A 24 2.22 -9.73 -10.57
N SER A 25 1.14 -9.26 -11.19
CA SER A 25 0.05 -10.10 -11.70
C SER A 25 -0.60 -9.46 -12.92
N TRP A 26 -1.34 -10.28 -13.71
CA TRP A 26 -2.19 -9.76 -14.78
C TRP A 26 -3.17 -8.69 -14.28
N ALA A 27 -3.81 -8.93 -13.13
CA ALA A 27 -4.78 -8.01 -12.56
C ALA A 27 -4.13 -6.67 -12.19
N LYS A 28 -2.93 -6.70 -11.59
CA LYS A 28 -2.16 -5.49 -11.31
C LYS A 28 -1.87 -4.70 -12.58
N GLU A 29 -1.35 -5.36 -13.62
CA GLU A 29 -1.05 -4.71 -14.90
C GLU A 29 -2.32 -4.11 -15.52
N PHE A 30 -3.40 -4.89 -15.60
CA PHE A 30 -4.68 -4.45 -16.15
C PHE A 30 -5.22 -3.21 -15.42
N ILE A 31 -5.25 -3.21 -14.08
CA ILE A 31 -5.76 -2.07 -13.30
C ILE A 31 -4.89 -0.82 -13.51
N LEU A 32 -3.56 -0.97 -13.57
CA LEU A 32 -2.64 0.16 -13.77
C LEU A 32 -2.75 0.77 -15.17
N ASP A 33 -2.93 -0.06 -16.20
CA ASP A 33 -3.06 0.37 -17.59
C ASP A 33 -4.40 1.08 -17.85
N HIS A 34 -5.44 0.72 -17.11
CA HIS A 34 -6.80 1.27 -17.26
C HIS A 34 -7.21 2.19 -16.11
N ARG A 35 -6.27 2.67 -15.28
CA ARG A 35 -6.59 3.47 -14.06
C ARG A 35 -7.40 4.74 -14.31
N ASP A 36 -7.36 5.27 -15.52
CA ASP A 36 -8.08 6.48 -15.95
C ASP A 36 -9.51 6.16 -16.46
N ASP A 37 -9.83 4.88 -16.67
CA ASP A 37 -11.19 4.40 -16.98
C ASP A 37 -12.09 4.53 -15.75
N PRO A 38 -13.24 5.22 -15.83
CA PRO A 38 -14.18 5.35 -14.71
C PRO A 38 -14.62 4.04 -14.07
N ASP A 39 -14.69 2.95 -14.83
CA ASP A 39 -15.12 1.64 -14.34
C ASP A 39 -13.98 0.90 -13.62
N ILE A 40 -12.72 1.25 -13.90
CA ILE A 40 -11.54 0.64 -13.29
C ILE A 40 -10.96 1.49 -12.15
N ARG A 41 -11.14 2.81 -12.21
CA ARG A 41 -10.63 3.76 -11.22
C ARG A 41 -10.95 3.38 -9.77
N PRO A 42 -12.16 2.89 -9.40
CA PRO A 42 -12.42 2.46 -8.02
C PRO A 42 -11.48 1.33 -7.56
N PHE A 43 -11.14 0.39 -8.46
CA PHE A 43 -10.20 -0.68 -8.16
C PHE A 43 -8.78 -0.15 -8.05
N HIS A 44 -8.40 0.83 -8.87
CA HIS A 44 -7.12 1.52 -8.70
C HIS A 44 -7.01 2.18 -7.33
N GLU A 45 -8.01 2.97 -6.91
CA GLU A 45 -7.98 3.63 -5.60
C GLU A 45 -7.96 2.62 -4.44
N LEU A 46 -8.71 1.52 -4.55
CA LEU A 46 -8.72 0.46 -3.54
C LEU A 46 -7.41 -0.33 -3.45
N ASN A 47 -6.60 -0.39 -4.51
CA ASN A 47 -5.37 -1.18 -4.51
C ASN A 47 -4.11 -0.32 -4.32
N PHE A 48 -4.10 0.89 -4.90
CA PHE A 48 -2.90 1.71 -5.07
C PHE A 48 -3.07 3.15 -4.55
N GLY A 49 -4.30 3.55 -4.21
CA GLY A 49 -4.61 4.88 -3.70
C GLY A 49 -3.95 5.17 -2.34
N LYS A 50 -3.82 6.45 -2.02
CA LYS A 50 -3.35 6.87 -0.69
C LYS A 50 -4.41 6.57 0.37
N ARG A 51 -3.94 6.36 1.61
CA ARG A 51 -4.81 6.12 2.76
C ARG A 51 -4.73 7.29 3.74
N PRO A 52 -5.85 7.67 4.37
CA PRO A 52 -5.80 8.61 5.49
C PRO A 52 -5.00 8.02 6.66
N GLY A 53 -4.62 8.86 7.61
CA GLY A 53 -3.85 8.41 8.78
C GLY A 53 -4.60 7.48 9.73
N GLU A 54 -5.93 7.38 9.58
CA GLU A 54 -6.80 6.50 10.38
C GLU A 54 -7.91 5.94 9.49
N GLU A 55 -8.20 4.65 9.69
CA GLU A 55 -9.32 3.97 9.05
C GLU A 55 -10.15 3.24 10.10
N LEU A 56 -11.48 3.30 9.95
CA LEU A 56 -12.44 2.62 10.80
C LEU A 56 -13.51 2.00 9.92
N TYR A 57 -13.86 0.74 10.17
CA TYR A 57 -14.84 0.00 9.36
C TYR A 57 -15.90 -0.64 10.26
N ASP A 58 -17.18 -0.48 9.90
CA ASP A 58 -18.29 -1.15 10.57
C ASP A 58 -18.53 -2.52 9.94
N LEU A 59 -17.86 -3.56 10.45
CA LEU A 59 -17.88 -4.91 9.86
C LEU A 59 -19.30 -5.52 9.76
N ARG A 60 -20.27 -5.03 10.54
CA ARG A 60 -21.67 -5.48 10.45
C ARG A 60 -22.38 -4.96 9.21
N LYS A 61 -22.02 -3.75 8.76
CA LYS A 61 -22.60 -3.09 7.58
C LYS A 61 -21.72 -3.26 6.34
N ASP A 62 -20.42 -3.38 6.55
CA ASP A 62 -19.40 -3.45 5.51
C ASP A 62 -18.37 -4.54 5.84
N PRO A 63 -18.71 -5.82 5.62
CA PRO A 63 -17.83 -6.94 5.91
C PRO A 63 -16.57 -6.95 5.05
N ASN A 64 -16.58 -6.26 3.90
CA ASN A 64 -15.45 -6.18 2.98
C ASN A 64 -14.54 -4.98 3.26
N GLN A 65 -14.91 -4.10 4.22
CA GLN A 65 -14.11 -2.96 4.66
C GLN A 65 -13.76 -2.00 3.51
N LEU A 66 -14.73 -1.70 2.65
CA LEU A 66 -14.55 -0.82 1.49
C LEU A 66 -14.89 0.64 1.82
N ASN A 67 -15.61 0.90 2.91
CA ASN A 67 -16.15 2.20 3.30
C ASN A 67 -15.55 2.62 4.65
N ASN A 68 -14.53 3.46 4.60
CA ASN A 68 -13.91 4.01 5.79
C ASN A 68 -14.84 5.06 6.45
N VAL A 69 -15.30 4.79 7.67
CA VAL A 69 -16.19 5.65 8.47
C VAL A 69 -15.44 6.48 9.52
N ALA A 70 -14.10 6.55 9.48
CA ALA A 70 -13.30 7.25 10.49
C ALA A 70 -13.60 8.77 10.60
N ASN A 71 -14.11 9.38 9.53
CA ASN A 71 -14.48 10.80 9.51
C ASN A 71 -15.98 11.04 9.74
N ASP A 72 -16.77 9.99 9.98
CA ASP A 72 -18.19 10.11 10.29
C ASP A 72 -18.39 10.39 11.79
N PRO A 73 -18.98 11.53 12.18
CA PRO A 73 -19.23 11.86 13.58
C PRO A 73 -20.05 10.82 14.34
N ALA A 74 -20.88 10.02 13.65
CA ALA A 74 -21.64 8.94 14.27
C ALA A 74 -20.76 7.84 14.87
N TYR A 75 -19.49 7.75 14.44
CA TYR A 75 -18.53 6.73 14.87
C TYR A 75 -17.43 7.30 15.80
N ASP A 76 -17.50 8.57 16.19
CA ASP A 76 -16.43 9.25 16.94
C ASP A 76 -16.09 8.60 18.29
N GLU A 77 -17.11 8.15 19.03
CA GLU A 77 -16.91 7.49 20.33
C GLU A 77 -16.15 6.16 20.14
N ALA A 78 -16.62 5.31 19.22
CA ALA A 78 -15.98 4.04 18.91
C ALA A 78 -14.55 4.23 18.38
N ARG A 79 -14.33 5.25 17.53
CA ARG A 79 -13.01 5.61 17.00
C ARG A 79 -12.04 5.97 18.12
N ARG A 80 -12.46 6.82 19.07
CA ARG A 80 -11.63 7.24 20.21
C ARG A 80 -11.30 6.08 21.14
N ASP A 81 -12.28 5.23 21.45
CA ASP A 81 -12.07 4.04 22.29
C ASP A 81 -11.05 3.08 21.67
N LEU A 82 -11.26 2.70 20.40
CA LEU A 82 -10.37 1.76 19.71
C LEU A 82 -8.97 2.32 19.55
N ARG A 83 -8.84 3.62 19.23
CA ARG A 83 -7.54 4.30 19.19
C ARG A 83 -6.83 4.22 20.54
N ALA A 84 -7.52 4.57 21.63
CA ALA A 84 -6.93 4.54 22.97
C ALA A 84 -6.45 3.14 23.37
N ARG A 85 -7.19 2.08 22.98
CA ARG A 85 -6.80 0.69 23.21
C ARG A 85 -5.53 0.30 22.45
N VAL A 86 -5.43 0.67 21.16
CA VAL A 86 -4.22 0.43 20.36
C VAL A 86 -3.02 1.18 20.93
N GLU A 87 -3.20 2.47 21.26
CA GLU A 87 -2.12 3.29 21.84
C GLU A 87 -1.64 2.73 23.18
N THR A 88 -2.56 2.27 24.03
CA THR A 88 -2.22 1.63 25.32
C THR A 88 -1.40 0.37 25.09
N TRP A 89 -1.86 -0.53 24.23
CA TRP A 89 -1.16 -1.77 23.92
C TRP A 89 0.24 -1.52 23.33
N MET A 90 0.37 -0.55 22.42
CA MET A 90 1.67 -0.16 21.85
C MET A 90 2.64 0.33 22.93
N ARG A 91 2.18 1.12 23.91
CA ARG A 91 3.01 1.55 25.04
C ARG A 91 3.40 0.39 25.96
N GLU A 92 2.46 -0.47 26.30
CA GLU A 92 2.68 -1.62 27.18
C GLU A 92 3.65 -2.64 26.59
N THR A 93 3.64 -2.80 25.27
CA THR A 93 4.53 -3.73 24.53
C THR A 93 5.83 -3.09 24.07
N GLY A 94 6.06 -1.81 24.36
CA GLY A 94 7.29 -1.10 24.01
C GLY A 94 7.45 -0.88 22.51
N ASP A 95 6.36 -0.69 21.77
CA ASP A 95 6.38 -0.48 20.33
C ASP A 95 7.07 0.85 19.95
N PRO A 96 8.18 0.83 19.19
CA PRO A 96 8.89 2.04 18.80
C PRO A 96 8.05 3.03 17.97
N ARG A 97 6.97 2.56 17.32
CA ARG A 97 6.09 3.39 16.50
C ARG A 97 5.25 4.39 17.30
N VAL A 98 5.22 4.27 18.63
CA VAL A 98 4.59 5.28 19.51
C VAL A 98 5.30 6.63 19.41
N ASP A 99 6.61 6.63 19.16
CA ASP A 99 7.38 7.84 18.93
C ASP A 99 7.30 8.24 17.45
N PRO A 100 6.65 9.37 17.10
CA PRO A 100 6.57 9.83 15.72
C PRO A 100 7.94 10.18 15.10
N ALA A 101 8.97 10.41 15.94
CA ALA A 101 10.34 10.66 15.50
C ALA A 101 11.15 9.38 15.23
N TYR A 102 10.64 8.20 15.59
CA TYR A 102 11.32 6.94 15.32
C TYR A 102 11.41 6.68 13.82
N ASP A 103 12.64 6.57 13.31
CA ASP A 103 12.93 6.48 11.86
C ASP A 103 13.94 5.38 11.51
N GLU A 104 14.29 4.52 12.46
CA GLU A 104 15.32 3.48 12.23
C GLU A 104 14.94 2.50 11.12
N TRP A 105 13.64 2.28 10.88
CA TRP A 105 13.15 1.40 9.82
C TRP A 105 13.60 1.85 8.42
N ASP A 106 13.70 3.16 8.18
CA ASP A 106 14.12 3.71 6.89
C ASP A 106 15.65 3.74 6.72
N LYS A 107 16.40 3.41 7.77
CA LYS A 107 17.87 3.39 7.77
C LYS A 107 18.44 2.00 7.49
N PHE A 108 17.63 0.94 7.54
CA PHE A 108 18.10 -0.40 7.24
C PHE A 108 18.61 -0.47 5.79
N PRO A 109 19.84 -0.98 5.57
CA PRO A 109 20.35 -1.15 4.22
C PRO A 109 19.47 -2.15 3.45
N TYR A 110 19.09 -1.78 2.23
CA TYR A 110 18.37 -2.67 1.33
C TYR A 110 19.36 -3.60 0.63
N PHE A 111 19.22 -4.91 0.84
CA PHE A 111 20.09 -5.93 0.25
C PHE A 111 19.48 -6.63 -0.99
N GLY A 112 18.38 -6.11 -1.54
CA GLY A 112 17.79 -6.66 -2.76
C GLY A 112 18.65 -6.40 -4.00
N GLY A 113 18.34 -7.10 -5.10
CA GLY A 113 19.08 -6.98 -6.35
C GLY A 113 18.96 -5.59 -7.00
N SER A 114 20.01 -5.19 -7.73
CA SER A 114 19.99 -3.94 -8.49
C SER A 114 19.01 -4.00 -9.67
N VAL A 115 18.25 -2.92 -9.85
CA VAL A 115 17.35 -2.71 -11.00
C VAL A 115 18.08 -2.14 -12.20
N VAL A 116 19.31 -1.67 -11.99
CA VAL A 116 20.23 -1.28 -13.04
C VAL A 116 21.24 -2.40 -13.30
N ASP A 117 21.63 -2.56 -14.56
CA ASP A 117 22.74 -3.42 -14.96
C ASP A 117 24.10 -2.81 -14.55
N GLU A 118 25.18 -3.52 -14.87
CA GLU A 118 26.56 -3.09 -14.61
C GLU A 118 26.97 -1.79 -15.33
N HIS A 119 26.16 -1.35 -16.29
CA HIS A 119 26.36 -0.12 -17.06
C HIS A 119 25.46 1.03 -16.59
N GLY A 120 24.64 0.81 -15.55
CA GLY A 120 23.70 1.80 -15.03
C GLY A 120 22.39 1.90 -15.80
N ASN A 121 22.13 1.03 -16.77
CA ASN A 121 20.85 1.01 -17.50
C ASN A 121 19.81 0.22 -16.72
N LEU A 122 18.55 0.64 -16.79
CA LEU A 122 17.44 -0.15 -16.26
C LEU A 122 17.40 -1.52 -16.94
N LYS A 123 17.38 -2.58 -16.13
CA LYS A 123 17.17 -3.93 -16.63
C LYS A 123 15.82 -4.00 -17.35
N PRO A 124 15.72 -4.75 -18.47
CA PRO A 124 14.49 -4.82 -19.24
C PRO A 124 13.33 -5.36 -18.39
N ARG A 125 12.13 -4.79 -18.58
CA ARG A 125 10.92 -5.32 -17.94
C ARG A 125 10.75 -6.78 -18.35
N ARG A 126 10.32 -7.61 -17.40
CA ARG A 126 9.79 -8.94 -17.76
C ARG A 126 8.64 -8.75 -18.74
N LEU A 127 8.44 -9.70 -19.65
CA LEU A 127 7.32 -9.69 -20.60
C LEU A 127 5.99 -9.42 -19.86
N PRO A 128 5.07 -8.66 -20.48
CA PRO A 128 3.71 -8.47 -19.96
C PRO A 128 3.09 -9.81 -19.57
N TRP A 129 2.29 -9.82 -18.51
CA TRP A 129 1.71 -11.06 -18.01
C TRP A 129 0.82 -11.74 -19.06
N ALA A 130 0.12 -10.96 -19.88
CA ALA A 130 -0.67 -11.45 -21.01
C ALA A 130 0.17 -12.24 -22.04
N ASP A 131 1.43 -11.84 -22.24
CA ASP A 131 2.35 -12.48 -23.19
C ASP A 131 3.00 -13.72 -22.59
N ARG A 132 3.12 -13.81 -21.26
CA ARG A 132 3.68 -14.98 -20.57
C ARG A 132 2.76 -16.19 -20.60
N LEU A 133 1.44 -15.99 -20.62
CA LEU A 133 0.48 -17.08 -20.74
C LEU A 133 0.54 -17.78 -22.10
N ASN A 134 1.11 -17.11 -23.11
CA ASN A 134 1.24 -17.60 -24.48
C ASN A 134 2.70 -17.86 -24.88
N ALA A 135 3.65 -17.75 -23.94
CA ALA A 135 5.05 -18.05 -24.20
C ALA A 135 5.26 -19.58 -24.32
N PRO A 136 6.09 -20.05 -25.27
CA PRO A 136 6.30 -21.48 -25.53
C PRO A 136 6.94 -22.24 -24.37
#